data_AF-A0A0Q8EDD8-F1
#
_entry.id   AF-A0A0Q8EDD8-F1
#
_cell.length_a   1.000
_cell.length_b   1.000
_cell.length_c   1.000
_cell.angle_alpha   90.00
_cell.angle_beta   90.00
_cell.angle_gamma   90.00
#
_symmetry.space_group_name_H-M   'P 1'
#
loop_
_entity.id
_entity.type
_entity.pdbx_description
1 polymer ?
#
loop_
_entity_poly.entity_id
_entity_poly.type
_entity_poly.pdbx_seq_one_letter_code
_entity_poly.pdbx_strand_id
1 'polypeptide(L)'
;MSPRERRTLQLWLASRYHRSAFPDEFDRRLNEETGVKERIAKAFKDSGAYISAMFFDIDEGHEVPRNGAADTYSLYITLMYSTASDPGEAFDVAQKTADRIEEIFSSRCKVTVDGVESWKWIELCGIDAIADDAITVAQSQALSKWHGDHISLRTDPEQPVFVDR
;
A
#
# COMPACT_ATOMS: atom_id res chain seq x y z
N MET A 1 -27.30 23.44 10.16
CA MET A 1 -26.65 22.47 9.26
C MET A 1 -27.69 21.53 8.72
N SER A 2 -27.85 21.49 7.40
CA SER A 2 -28.78 20.57 6.74
C SER A 2 -28.27 19.12 6.81
N PRO A 3 -29.15 18.11 6.66
CA PRO A 3 -28.74 16.71 6.61
C PRO A 3 -27.69 16.41 5.52
N ARG A 4 -27.74 17.12 4.39
CA ARG A 4 -26.80 16.98 3.28
C ARG A 4 -25.41 17.51 3.66
N GLU A 5 -25.34 18.70 4.24
CA GLU A 5 -24.07 19.30 4.72
C GLU A 5 -23.42 18.42 5.79
N ARG A 6 -24.23 17.88 6.71
CA ARG A 6 -23.76 16.93 7.73
C ARG A 6 -23.17 15.68 7.11
N ARG A 7 -23.83 15.10 6.10
CA ARG A 7 -23.35 13.91 5.41
C ARG A 7 -22.08 14.17 4.61
N THR A 8 -21.99 15.33 3.94
CA THR A 8 -20.78 15.77 3.25
C THR A 8 -19.62 15.95 4.23
N LEU A 9 -19.84 16.59 5.37
CA LEU A 9 -18.82 16.74 6.41
C LEU A 9 -18.40 15.40 7.00
N GLN A 10 -19.34 14.49 7.27
CA GLN A 10 -19.03 13.14 7.76
C GLN A 10 -18.22 12.33 6.76
N LEU A 11 -18.55 12.38 5.46
CA LEU A 11 -17.77 11.73 4.41
C LEU A 11 -16.38 12.36 4.26
N TRP A 12 -16.28 13.68 4.38
CA TRP A 12 -15.01 14.39 4.32
C TRP A 12 -14.11 14.06 5.53
N LEU A 13 -14.68 14.04 6.73
CA LEU A 13 -13.97 13.63 7.95
C LEU A 13 -13.59 12.15 7.89
N ALA A 14 -14.50 11.26 7.49
CA ALA A 14 -14.19 9.86 7.27
C ALA A 14 -13.05 9.73 6.25
N SER A 15 -13.12 10.36 5.09
CA SER A 15 -12.03 10.32 4.10
C SER A 15 -10.69 10.87 4.62
N ARG A 16 -10.70 11.88 5.49
CA ARG A 16 -9.49 12.52 6.03
C ARG A 16 -8.87 11.77 7.20
N TYR A 17 -9.69 11.19 8.08
CA TYR A 17 -9.26 10.44 9.27
C TYR A 17 -9.24 8.93 9.06
N HIS A 18 -9.79 8.42 7.95
CA HIS A 18 -9.60 7.07 7.43
C HIS A 18 -8.39 7.02 6.48
N ARG A 19 -7.41 7.90 6.69
CA ARG A 19 -6.06 7.56 6.26
C ARG A 19 -5.67 6.34 7.08
N SER A 20 -5.49 5.20 6.42
CA SER A 20 -4.74 4.10 6.99
C SER A 20 -3.38 4.64 7.39
N ALA A 21 -3.25 5.07 8.64
CA ALA A 21 -1.99 5.40 9.24
C ALA A 21 -1.41 4.06 9.64
N PHE A 22 -0.56 3.50 8.78
CA PHE A 22 0.26 2.37 9.20
C PHE A 22 1.01 2.76 10.47
N PRO A 23 1.30 1.82 11.38
CA PRO A 23 2.06 2.13 12.58
C PRO A 23 3.34 2.89 12.23
N ASP A 24 3.65 3.97 12.96
CA ASP A 24 4.82 4.82 12.65
C ASP A 24 6.11 4.01 12.55
N GLU A 25 6.27 3.00 13.41
CA GLU A 25 7.42 2.09 13.40
C GLU A 25 7.44 1.20 12.15
N PHE A 26 6.29 0.81 11.60
CA PHE A 26 6.22 0.11 10.33
C PHE A 26 6.68 1.01 9.18
N ASP A 27 6.19 2.25 9.08
CA ASP A 27 6.62 3.18 8.00
C ASP A 27 8.11 3.50 8.12
N ARG A 28 8.62 3.71 9.34
CA ARG A 28 10.06 3.88 9.61
C ARG A 28 10.88 2.69 9.10
N ARG A 29 10.44 1.45 9.37
CA ARG A 29 11.11 0.23 8.88
C ARG A 29 11.02 0.08 7.36
N LEU A 30 9.85 0.33 6.79
CA LEU A 30 9.61 0.25 5.34
C LEU A 30 10.46 1.28 4.56
N ASN A 31 10.69 2.44 5.16
CA ASN A 31 11.42 3.55 4.54
C ASN A 31 12.89 3.59 4.95
N GLU A 32 13.20 3.93 6.20
CA GLU A 32 14.54 4.29 6.66
C GLU A 32 15.46 3.06 6.79
N GLU A 33 14.95 1.96 7.36
CA GLU A 33 15.75 0.77 7.63
C GLU A 33 15.97 -0.07 6.36
N THR A 34 14.90 -0.26 5.58
CA THR A 34 14.92 -1.19 4.45
C THR A 34 15.02 -0.47 3.09
N GLY A 35 14.56 0.78 2.97
CA GLY A 35 14.46 1.46 1.68
C GLY A 35 13.50 0.78 0.69
N VAL A 36 12.58 -0.04 1.20
CA VAL A 36 11.61 -0.80 0.39
C VAL A 36 10.58 0.15 -0.22
N LYS A 37 10.13 1.16 0.53
CA LYS A 37 9.16 2.19 0.09
C LYS A 37 9.51 2.78 -1.28
N GLU A 38 10.75 3.24 -1.45
CA GLU A 38 11.23 3.84 -2.71
C GLU A 38 11.33 2.81 -3.86
N ARG A 39 11.74 1.58 -3.55
CA ARG A 39 11.90 0.51 -4.55
C ARG A 39 10.56 0.02 -5.07
N ILE A 40 9.58 -0.14 -4.19
CA ILE A 40 8.19 -0.42 -4.57
C ILE A 40 7.68 0.71 -5.45
N ALA A 41 7.83 1.98 -5.03
CA ALA A 41 7.40 3.12 -5.84
C ALA A 41 7.99 3.13 -7.25
N LYS A 42 9.26 2.72 -7.39
CA LYS A 42 9.91 2.56 -8.70
C LYS A 42 9.33 1.40 -9.50
N ALA A 43 9.03 0.25 -8.88
CA ALA A 43 8.39 -0.88 -9.55
C ALA A 43 7.02 -0.51 -10.11
N PHE A 44 6.26 0.33 -9.40
CA PHE A 44 4.95 0.83 -9.84
C PHE A 44 5.01 1.83 -10.97
N LYS A 45 6.13 2.53 -11.16
CA LYS A 45 6.25 3.52 -12.24
C LYS A 45 6.09 2.85 -13.62
N ASP A 46 6.58 1.62 -13.74
CA ASP A 46 6.55 0.86 -14.99
C ASP A 46 5.21 0.12 -15.19
N SER A 47 4.43 -0.10 -14.12
CA SER A 47 3.16 -0.86 -14.13
C SER A 47 1.91 -0.04 -13.80
N GLY A 48 2.05 1.27 -13.53
CA GLY A 48 0.96 2.13 -13.04
C GLY A 48 -0.22 2.35 -14.00
N ALA A 49 -0.10 1.94 -15.26
CA ALA A 49 -1.22 1.94 -16.21
C ALA A 49 -2.17 0.74 -16.00
N TYR A 50 -1.67 -0.35 -15.41
CA TYR A 50 -2.41 -1.60 -15.22
C TYR A 50 -2.81 -1.84 -13.77
N ILE A 51 -2.03 -1.34 -12.80
CA ILE A 51 -2.30 -1.52 -11.38
C ILE A 51 -2.99 -0.27 -10.82
N SER A 52 -4.23 -0.44 -10.36
CA SER A 52 -5.09 0.65 -9.88
C SER A 52 -4.89 0.94 -8.39
N ALA A 53 -4.51 -0.06 -7.59
CA ALA A 53 -4.18 0.11 -6.18
C ALA A 53 -3.29 -1.00 -5.64
N MET A 54 -2.67 -0.71 -4.50
CA MET A 54 -1.98 -1.66 -3.65
C MET A 54 -2.52 -1.51 -2.24
N PHE A 55 -2.79 -2.61 -1.58
CA PHE A 55 -3.28 -2.65 -0.21
C PHE A 55 -2.31 -3.42 0.68
N PHE A 56 -2.10 -2.91 1.88
CA PHE A 56 -1.30 -3.58 2.91
C PHE A 56 -2.23 -4.07 4.00
N ASP A 57 -2.11 -5.35 4.32
CA ASP A 57 -2.61 -5.94 5.55
C ASP A 57 -1.41 -6.23 6.45
N ILE A 58 -1.36 -5.53 7.59
CA ILE A 58 -0.26 -5.59 8.55
C ILE A 58 -0.80 -6.27 9.79
N ASP A 59 -0.18 -7.39 10.20
CA ASP A 59 -0.54 -8.12 11.41
C ASP A 59 -2.05 -8.45 11.49
N GLU A 60 -2.72 -8.67 10.36
CA GLU A 60 -4.18 -8.91 10.28
C GLU A 60 -5.02 -7.75 10.89
N GLY A 61 -4.46 -6.54 10.87
CA GLY A 61 -5.04 -5.34 11.48
C GLY A 61 -4.81 -5.20 12.98
N HIS A 62 -4.01 -6.06 13.60
CA HIS A 62 -3.67 -5.96 15.02
C HIS A 62 -2.51 -4.97 15.27
N GLU A 63 -2.75 -3.96 16.11
CA GLU A 63 -1.69 -3.06 16.56
C GLU A 63 -0.86 -3.72 17.67
N VAL A 64 0.24 -4.35 17.28
CA VAL A 64 1.21 -4.96 18.21
C VAL A 64 2.47 -4.09 18.26
N PRO A 65 2.88 -3.60 19.44
CA PRO A 65 4.15 -2.88 19.56
C PRO A 65 5.31 -3.85 19.31
N ARG A 66 6.12 -3.55 18.29
CA ARG A 66 7.27 -4.37 17.91
C ARG A 66 8.55 -3.87 18.57
N ASN A 67 9.39 -4.80 19.05
CA ASN A 67 10.66 -4.44 19.67
C ASN A 67 11.86 -5.06 18.95
N GLY A 68 12.75 -4.19 18.48
CA GLY A 68 13.94 -4.60 17.76
C GLY A 68 13.62 -5.19 16.39
N ALA A 69 14.67 -5.55 15.65
CA ALA A 69 14.54 -5.87 14.25
C ALA A 69 14.16 -7.33 13.96
N ALA A 70 14.32 -8.25 14.91
CA ALA A 70 13.91 -9.64 14.76
C ALA A 70 12.41 -9.85 15.02
N ASP A 71 11.75 -8.89 15.67
CA ASP A 71 10.29 -8.88 15.87
C ASP A 71 9.64 -8.21 14.66
N THR A 72 9.32 -9.02 13.65
CA THR A 72 8.84 -8.58 12.35
C THR A 72 7.35 -8.24 12.38
N TYR A 73 6.96 -7.29 11.53
CA TYR A 73 5.57 -7.17 11.11
C TYR A 73 5.27 -8.26 10.07
N SER A 74 4.15 -8.96 10.19
CA SER A 74 3.65 -9.76 9.08
C SER A 74 2.95 -8.83 8.09
N LEU A 75 3.28 -8.99 6.81
CA LEU A 75 2.72 -8.17 5.73
C LEU A 75 2.13 -9.07 4.66
N TYR A 76 0.86 -8.86 4.37
CA TYR A 76 0.20 -9.39 3.18
C TYR A 76 -0.13 -8.23 2.23
N ILE A 77 0.13 -8.42 0.94
CA ILE A 77 -0.09 -7.40 -0.08
C ILE A 77 -1.19 -7.86 -1.03
N THR A 78 -2.12 -6.97 -1.33
CA THR A 78 -3.07 -7.17 -2.44
C THR A 78 -2.82 -6.14 -3.52
N LEU A 79 -2.50 -6.59 -4.72
CA LEU A 79 -2.39 -5.79 -5.94
C LEU A 79 -3.73 -5.80 -6.67
N MET A 80 -4.29 -4.63 -6.91
CA MET A 80 -5.52 -4.50 -7.67
C MET A 80 -5.21 -4.03 -9.09
N TYR A 81 -5.58 -4.82 -10.10
CA TYR A 81 -5.38 -4.49 -11.51
C TYR A 81 -6.69 -4.07 -12.18
N SER A 82 -6.57 -3.21 -13.19
CA SER A 82 -7.69 -2.64 -13.93
C SER A 82 -8.23 -3.61 -14.98
N THR A 83 -9.54 -3.84 -15.01
CA THR A 83 -10.21 -4.56 -16.11
C THR A 83 -10.67 -3.63 -17.24
N ALA A 84 -10.47 -2.31 -17.11
CA ALA A 84 -10.79 -1.34 -18.16
C ALA A 84 -9.82 -1.39 -19.35
N SER A 85 -8.60 -1.88 -19.14
CA SER A 85 -7.59 -2.18 -20.17
C SER A 85 -7.73 -3.62 -20.65
N ASP A 86 -6.79 -4.16 -21.43
CA ASP A 86 -6.70 -5.61 -21.67
C ASP A 86 -6.51 -6.35 -20.33
N PRO A 87 -7.51 -7.09 -19.82
CA PRO A 87 -7.43 -7.69 -18.49
C PRO A 87 -6.38 -8.80 -18.40
N GLY A 88 -6.09 -9.48 -19.52
CA GLY A 88 -5.06 -10.51 -19.57
C GLY A 88 -3.67 -9.90 -19.42
N GLU A 89 -3.40 -8.83 -20.17
CA GLU A 89 -2.15 -8.08 -20.03
C GLU A 89 -2.03 -7.45 -18.63
N ALA A 90 -3.12 -6.88 -18.10
CA ALA A 90 -3.13 -6.28 -16.77
C ALA A 90 -2.79 -7.30 -15.66
N PHE A 91 -3.34 -8.51 -15.77
CA PHE A 91 -3.02 -9.61 -14.86
C PHE A 91 -1.54 -10.02 -14.97
N ASP A 92 -1.01 -10.20 -16.18
CA ASP A 92 0.40 -10.55 -16.40
C ASP A 92 1.37 -9.48 -15.87
N VAL A 93 0.99 -8.20 -15.94
CA VAL A 93 1.76 -7.09 -15.38
C VAL A 93 1.66 -7.07 -13.84
N ALA A 94 0.49 -7.35 -13.27
CA ALA A 94 0.30 -7.47 -11.82
C ALA A 94 1.14 -8.62 -11.25
N GLN A 95 0.92 -9.83 -11.77
CA GLN A 95 1.93 -10.81 -12.18
C GLN A 95 3.39 -10.55 -11.77
N LYS A 96 4.09 -9.98 -12.75
CA LYS A 96 5.50 -9.59 -12.70
C LYS A 96 5.79 -8.55 -11.63
N THR A 97 4.83 -7.68 -11.32
CA THR A 97 5.01 -6.67 -10.26
C THR A 97 5.04 -7.33 -8.89
N ALA A 98 4.20 -8.35 -8.64
CA ALA A 98 4.24 -9.14 -7.42
C ALA A 98 5.61 -9.82 -7.25
N ASP A 99 6.07 -10.55 -8.27
CA ASP A 99 7.40 -11.20 -8.26
C ASP A 99 8.51 -10.18 -7.94
N ARG A 100 8.45 -9.00 -8.56
CA ARG A 100 9.42 -7.93 -8.33
C ARG A 100 9.39 -7.39 -6.90
N ILE A 101 8.21 -7.29 -6.30
CA ILE A 101 8.05 -6.86 -4.91
C ILE A 101 8.59 -7.95 -3.96
N GLU A 102 8.33 -9.24 -4.23
CA GLU A 102 8.88 -10.35 -3.46
C GLU A 102 10.42 -10.34 -3.46
N GLU A 103 11.05 -10.09 -4.61
CA GLU A 103 12.50 -9.90 -4.73
C GLU A 103 13.00 -8.71 -3.90
N ILE A 104 12.28 -7.59 -3.93
CA ILE A 104 12.61 -6.39 -3.13
C ILE A 104 12.57 -6.73 -1.64
N PHE A 105 11.52 -7.39 -1.15
CA PHE A 105 11.42 -7.76 0.26
C PHE A 105 12.47 -8.80 0.64
N SER A 106 12.66 -9.84 -0.17
CA SER A 106 13.68 -10.86 0.12
C SER A 106 15.08 -10.25 0.19
N SER A 107 15.44 -9.35 -0.73
CA SER A 107 16.77 -8.73 -0.74
C SER A 107 17.00 -7.69 0.37
N ARG A 108 15.94 -7.11 0.94
CA ARG A 108 16.03 -6.01 1.91
C ARG A 108 15.64 -6.38 3.33
N CYS A 109 14.82 -7.40 3.50
CA CYS A 109 14.24 -7.80 4.77
C CYS A 109 14.65 -9.22 5.19
N LYS A 110 15.41 -9.97 4.37
CA LYS A 110 16.06 -11.20 4.83
C LYS A 110 17.52 -10.96 5.18
N VAL A 111 17.98 -11.66 6.21
CA VAL A 111 19.38 -11.73 6.62
C VAL A 111 19.74 -13.18 6.88
N THR A 112 21.00 -13.53 6.67
CA THR A 112 21.53 -14.85 7.02
C THR A 112 22.16 -14.78 8.41
N VAL A 113 21.64 -15.55 9.35
CA VAL A 113 22.18 -15.72 10.70
C VAL A 113 22.53 -17.19 10.86
N ASP A 114 23.80 -17.48 11.16
CA ASP A 114 24.31 -18.85 11.34
C ASP A 114 24.00 -19.80 10.17
N GLY A 115 23.99 -19.28 8.94
CA GLY A 115 23.70 -20.05 7.73
C GLY A 115 22.22 -20.29 7.45
N VAL A 116 21.32 -19.75 8.27
CA VAL A 116 19.87 -19.82 8.09
C VAL A 116 19.35 -18.45 7.67
N GLU A 117 18.54 -18.39 6.60
CA GLU A 117 17.84 -17.16 6.24
C GLU A 117 16.70 -16.89 7.22
N SER A 118 16.60 -15.65 7.67
CA SER A 118 15.56 -15.20 8.58
C SER A 118 15.09 -13.81 8.18
N TRP A 119 13.81 -13.55 8.40
CA TRP A 119 13.24 -12.23 8.20
C TRP A 119 13.69 -11.24 9.28
N LYS A 120 13.72 -9.97 8.92
CA LYS A 120 14.06 -8.84 9.76
C LYS A 120 13.20 -7.65 9.35
N TRP A 121 12.75 -6.90 10.35
CA TRP A 121 11.87 -5.74 10.27
C TRP A 121 10.45 -6.03 9.78
N ILE A 122 10.30 -6.62 8.60
CA ILE A 122 9.04 -6.93 7.92
C ILE A 122 9.18 -8.29 7.26
N GLU A 123 8.24 -9.19 7.54
CA GLU A 123 8.09 -10.49 6.88
C GLU A 123 6.97 -10.39 5.85
N LEU A 124 7.31 -10.62 4.57
CA LEU A 124 6.31 -10.69 3.53
C LEU A 124 5.69 -12.10 3.51
N CYS A 125 4.42 -12.19 3.90
CA CYS A 125 3.69 -13.45 4.00
C CYS A 125 3.06 -13.87 2.66
N GLY A 126 2.80 -12.91 1.76
CA GLY A 126 2.29 -13.20 0.42
C GLY A 126 1.87 -11.95 -0.34
N ILE A 127 1.70 -12.13 -1.66
CA ILE A 127 1.16 -11.12 -2.56
C ILE A 127 0.10 -11.78 -3.45
N ASP A 128 -1.11 -11.23 -3.44
CA ASP A 128 -2.18 -11.65 -4.34
C ASP A 128 -2.54 -10.54 -5.32
N ALA A 129 -2.93 -10.92 -6.54
CA ALA A 129 -3.47 -10.02 -7.55
C ALA A 129 -4.99 -10.24 -7.70
N ILE A 130 -5.76 -9.15 -7.66
CA ILE A 130 -7.22 -9.15 -7.81
C ILE A 130 -7.66 -8.14 -8.87
N ALA A 131 -8.67 -8.49 -9.66
CA ALA A 131 -9.31 -7.56 -10.57
C ALA A 131 -10.10 -6.50 -9.77
N ASP A 132 -10.15 -5.27 -10.26
CA ASP A 132 -10.89 -4.18 -9.63
C ASP A 132 -12.41 -4.39 -9.62
N ASP A 133 -12.95 -5.21 -10.51
CA ASP A 133 -14.37 -5.63 -10.53
C ASP A 133 -14.68 -6.87 -9.66
N ALA A 134 -13.65 -7.54 -9.13
CA ALA A 134 -13.78 -8.73 -8.29
C ALA A 134 -13.73 -8.45 -6.79
N ILE A 135 -13.42 -7.20 -6.39
CA ILE A 135 -13.37 -6.82 -4.96
C ILE A 135 -14.78 -6.72 -4.35
N THR A 136 -14.97 -7.35 -3.18
CA THR A 136 -16.23 -7.22 -2.45
C THR A 136 -16.30 -5.89 -1.68
N VAL A 137 -17.52 -5.45 -1.36
CA VAL A 137 -17.74 -4.27 -0.52
C VAL A 137 -17.03 -4.41 0.84
N ALA A 138 -17.08 -5.60 1.45
CA ALA A 138 -16.39 -5.85 2.72
C ALA A 138 -14.87 -5.69 2.60
N GLN A 139 -14.26 -6.25 1.54
CA GLN A 139 -12.82 -6.09 1.29
C GLN A 139 -12.44 -4.62 1.07
N SER A 140 -13.21 -3.87 0.27
CA SER A 140 -12.91 -2.45 0.03
C SER A 140 -12.96 -1.57 1.30
N GLN A 141 -13.69 -2.01 2.34
CA GLN A 141 -13.78 -1.33 3.63
C GLN A 141 -12.68 -1.75 4.61
N ALA A 142 -12.17 -2.97 4.48
CA ALA A 142 -11.13 -3.51 5.36
C ALA A 142 -9.71 -3.19 4.86
N LEU A 143 -9.52 -3.12 3.55
CA LEU A 143 -8.20 -2.98 2.95
C LEU A 143 -7.65 -1.56 3.10
N SER A 144 -6.47 -1.47 3.69
CA SER A 144 -5.74 -0.22 3.84
C SER A 144 -4.93 0.08 2.59
N LYS A 145 -5.39 1.05 1.80
CA LYS A 145 -4.69 1.45 0.57
C LYS A 145 -3.33 2.05 0.93
N TRP A 146 -2.27 1.46 0.38
CA TRP A 146 -0.93 2.02 0.50
C TRP A 146 -0.80 3.23 -0.41
N HIS A 147 -0.47 4.37 0.19
CA HIS A 147 -0.15 5.60 -0.53
C HIS A 147 1.36 5.75 -0.47
N GLY A 148 2.04 5.53 -1.59
CA GLY A 148 3.42 5.96 -1.73
C GLY A 148 3.40 7.48 -1.74
N ASP A 149 3.43 8.14 -0.58
CA ASP A 149 3.18 9.59 -0.41
C ASP A 149 4.15 10.53 -1.17
N HIS A 150 5.05 9.98 -1.99
CA HIS A 150 5.88 10.70 -2.96
C HIS A 150 5.52 10.45 -4.44
N ILE A 151 4.59 9.53 -4.73
CA ILE A 151 3.95 9.39 -6.03
C ILE A 151 2.77 10.36 -6.04
N SER A 152 3.07 11.65 -6.20
CA SER A 152 2.09 12.58 -6.73
C SER A 152 1.67 12.05 -8.10
N LEU A 153 0.56 11.32 -8.16
CA LEU A 153 -0.20 11.21 -9.41
C LEU A 153 -0.56 12.66 -9.75
N ARG A 154 0.22 13.30 -10.62
CA ARG A 154 -0.07 14.63 -11.13
C ARG A 154 -1.40 14.55 -11.85
N THR A 155 -2.46 14.86 -11.13
CA THR A 155 -3.71 15.34 -11.70
C THR A 155 -3.87 16.76 -11.18
N ASP A 156 -3.11 17.68 -11.78
CA ASP A 156 -3.43 19.10 -11.73
C ASP A 156 -4.72 19.33 -12.52
N PRO A 157 -5.63 20.18 -12.03
CA PRO A 157 -5.29 21.58 -11.78
C PRO A 157 -5.45 22.04 -10.33
N GLU A 158 -4.46 22.83 -9.90
CA GLU A 158 -4.40 23.62 -8.67
C GLU A 158 -5.77 24.24 -8.31
N GLN A 159 -6.26 23.94 -7.09
CA GLN A 159 -7.41 24.65 -6.55
C GLN A 159 -7.03 26.13 -6.30
N PRO A 160 -7.82 27.09 -6.82
CA PRO A 160 -7.53 28.50 -6.58
C PRO A 160 -7.73 28.85 -5.11
N VAL A 161 -6.68 29.42 -4.50
CA VAL A 161 -6.76 30.03 -3.17
C VAL A 161 -7.43 31.39 -3.32
N PHE A 162 -8.65 31.53 -2.79
CA PHE A 162 -9.28 32.83 -2.68
C PHE A 162 -8.56 33.63 -1.60
N VAL A 163 -7.84 34.67 -2.03
CA VAL A 163 -7.29 35.69 -1.13
C VAL A 163 -8.38 36.72 -0.93
N ASP A 164 -9.04 36.69 0.23
CA ASP A 164 -9.95 37.76 0.64
C ASP A 164 -9.17 39.06 0.80
N ARG A 165 -9.70 40.14 0.21
CA ARG A 165 -9.24 41.53 0.36
C ARG A 165 -10.14 42.29 1.31
#